data_AF-A0A535YGC2-F1
#
_entry.id   AF-A0A535YGC2-F1
#
_cell.length_a   1.000
_cell.length_b   1.000
_cell.length_c   1.000
_cell.angle_alpha   90.00
_cell.angle_beta   90.00
_cell.angle_gamma   90.00
#
_symmetry.space_group_name_H-M   'P 1'
#
loop_
_entity.id
_entity.type
_entity.pdbx_description
1 polymer ?
#
loop_
_entity_poly.entity_id
_entity_poly.type
_entity_poly.pdbx_seq_one_letter_code
_entity_poly.pdbx_strand_id
1 'polypeptide(L)'
;MVRFVTHCFALVAISLVLASSAGSRPAAEVRIASDSESPPTRLLPAQVELDTGALEQRPAAVGDQRSAVPPEATPAPTSLTRSTLGADQLQATVTFDPRRGLPRWLRAIHDVPLWPGADGADTAPAALPAGSTYVKPLGPFVDTRVQVYFPGDGDHPAGQAWVDTSAVEPSDIPPWIAPSAGTPSSLPAPPQRVGDVPAPDTTAVHVAIVDDGSGQLLYGEDAFARVPQASTTKIGTTIVALERSPDLSRRIRVTVSATAMAARDGSSTMGIEPGRTVSLDTLLHGMMLPSGNDAAEQVALALADSREQYVGWMNDEAAALGLKDTHFVNPSGMDAAGHYSSAYDMAVLARYAMRNATFRDLASASRYTGDGFPMQNLNRLLDLYPGADGVKIGFTDAAQKTIVASATRDGHRVFVSLMHSQDLVGDCTALFDWVWQTFAW
;
A
#
# COMPACT_ATOMS: atom_id res chain seq x y z
N MET A 1 -30.34 40.95 35.75
CA MET A 1 -31.37 40.43 34.83
C MET A 1 -30.86 39.10 34.28
N VAL A 2 -31.21 38.00 34.95
CA VAL A 2 -30.65 36.65 34.74
C VAL A 2 -31.79 35.69 34.49
N ARG A 3 -31.70 34.83 33.47
CA ARG A 3 -32.76 33.87 33.11
C ARG A 3 -32.51 32.50 33.72
N PHE A 4 -33.42 32.10 34.61
CA PHE A 4 -33.74 30.70 34.91
C PHE A 4 -34.92 30.27 34.04
N VAL A 5 -34.88 29.07 33.44
CA VAL A 5 -36.01 28.11 33.31
C VAL A 5 -35.40 26.71 33.10
N THR A 6 -35.98 25.72 33.78
CA THR A 6 -35.66 24.27 33.72
C THR A 6 -36.86 23.50 33.10
N HIS A 7 -36.72 22.19 32.87
CA HIS A 7 -37.73 21.19 32.42
C HIS A 7 -37.78 20.96 30.88
N CYS A 8 -38.06 19.77 30.34
CA CYS A 8 -38.40 18.47 30.97
C CYS A 8 -38.00 17.26 30.09
N PHE A 9 -38.09 16.05 30.66
CA PHE A 9 -37.91 14.77 29.95
C PHE A 9 -38.98 14.51 28.87
N ALA A 10 -38.61 13.73 27.84
CA ALA A 10 -39.55 13.10 26.91
C ALA A 10 -39.21 11.61 26.70
N LEU A 11 -40.01 10.74 27.31
CA LEU A 11 -40.13 9.32 26.94
C LEU A 11 -41.08 9.20 25.74
N VAL A 12 -40.74 8.37 24.76
CA VAL A 12 -41.69 7.91 23.73
C VAL A 12 -41.98 6.43 23.97
N ALA A 13 -43.25 6.13 24.22
CA ALA A 13 -43.74 4.76 24.33
C ALA A 13 -44.16 4.21 22.96
N ILE A 14 -43.94 2.93 22.73
CA ILE A 14 -44.61 2.17 21.66
C ILE A 14 -45.49 1.11 22.32
N SER A 15 -46.80 1.22 22.09
CA SER A 15 -47.76 0.19 22.48
C SER A 15 -47.82 -0.90 21.42
N LEU A 16 -47.75 -2.16 21.85
CA LEU A 16 -48.13 -3.31 21.01
C LEU A 16 -49.28 -4.06 21.70
N VAL A 17 -50.37 -4.30 20.96
CA VAL A 17 -51.55 -5.01 21.48
C VAL A 17 -51.35 -6.53 21.36
N LEU A 18 -51.78 -7.26 22.39
CA LEU A 18 -51.65 -8.70 22.53
C LEU A 18 -52.72 -9.49 21.77
N ALA A 19 -52.33 -10.64 21.20
CA ALA A 19 -53.16 -11.84 21.16
C ALA A 19 -52.29 -13.12 21.14
N SER A 20 -52.28 -13.80 22.29
CA SER A 20 -52.25 -15.27 22.54
C SER A 20 -52.00 -16.24 21.36
N SER A 21 -51.30 -17.37 21.52
CA SER A 21 -51.21 -18.27 22.69
C SER A 21 -49.87 -19.06 22.69
N ALA A 22 -49.14 -19.15 23.81
CA ALA A 22 -49.18 -20.18 24.87
C ALA A 22 -47.95 -21.13 24.83
N GLY A 23 -47.16 -21.20 25.91
CA GLY A 23 -45.94 -22.04 25.97
C GLY A 23 -44.96 -21.75 27.13
N SER A 24 -45.38 -22.01 28.37
CA SER A 24 -44.54 -22.33 29.56
C SER A 24 -43.09 -21.80 29.72
N ARG A 25 -42.96 -20.83 30.66
CA ARG A 25 -41.91 -20.59 31.71
C ARG A 25 -40.68 -21.54 31.86
N PRO A 26 -39.59 -21.10 32.55
CA PRO A 26 -39.13 -19.72 32.84
C PRO A 26 -37.61 -19.49 32.63
N ALA A 27 -37.19 -18.22 32.54
CA ALA A 27 -35.78 -17.82 32.65
C ALA A 27 -35.39 -17.55 34.12
N ALA A 28 -34.13 -17.80 34.50
CA ALA A 28 -33.58 -17.47 35.81
C ALA A 28 -32.96 -16.06 35.82
N GLU A 29 -33.15 -15.31 36.91
CA GLU A 29 -32.49 -14.02 37.13
C GLU A 29 -30.97 -14.20 37.28
N VAL A 30 -30.18 -13.38 36.57
CA VAL A 30 -28.81 -13.06 36.99
C VAL A 30 -28.84 -11.68 37.62
N ARG A 31 -28.56 -11.61 38.93
CA ARG A 31 -28.49 -10.35 39.68
C ARG A 31 -27.10 -9.75 39.59
N ILE A 32 -27.05 -8.45 39.34
CA ILE A 32 -25.83 -7.65 39.46
C ILE A 32 -25.61 -7.36 40.96
N ALA A 33 -24.37 -7.54 41.43
CA ALA A 33 -23.90 -7.14 42.75
C ALA A 33 -22.70 -6.21 42.60
N SER A 34 -22.55 -5.26 43.52
CA SER A 34 -21.56 -4.17 43.47
C SER A 34 -20.35 -4.41 44.40
N ASP A 35 -19.31 -3.61 44.15
CA ASP A 35 -18.22 -3.20 45.07
C ASP A 35 -17.23 -4.27 45.60
N SER A 36 -15.96 -4.13 45.22
CA SER A 36 -14.88 -3.63 46.11
C SER A 36 -13.46 -3.82 45.52
N GLU A 37 -12.47 -3.15 46.12
CA GLU A 37 -11.12 -2.90 45.57
C GLU A 37 -10.11 -4.03 45.82
N SER A 38 -9.19 -4.29 44.86
CA SER A 38 -7.74 -4.54 45.05
C SER A 38 -7.06 -5.08 43.76
N PRO A 39 -5.74 -4.86 43.54
CA PRO A 39 -5.10 -5.07 42.23
C PRO A 39 -4.59 -6.50 41.96
N PRO A 40 -4.43 -6.91 40.68
CA PRO A 40 -3.89 -8.23 40.33
C PRO A 40 -2.36 -8.32 40.44
N THR A 41 -1.90 -9.29 41.22
CA THR A 41 -0.48 -9.67 41.34
C THR A 41 0.02 -10.41 40.10
N ARG A 42 1.29 -10.19 39.72
CA ARG A 42 2.00 -10.95 38.66
C ARG A 42 1.85 -12.47 38.84
N LEU A 43 1.51 -13.18 37.77
CA LEU A 43 1.75 -14.61 37.62
C LEU A 43 2.89 -14.84 36.62
N LEU A 44 3.83 -15.70 36.97
CA LEU A 44 4.95 -16.11 36.12
C LEU A 44 4.54 -17.30 35.22
N PRO A 45 5.10 -17.44 34.00
CA PRO A 45 4.78 -18.55 33.12
C PRO A 45 5.36 -19.87 33.63
N ALA A 46 4.58 -20.94 33.51
CA ALA A 46 5.06 -22.30 33.77
C ALA A 46 6.01 -22.76 32.65
N GLN A 47 7.17 -23.30 33.03
CA GLN A 47 8.07 -23.96 32.08
C GLN A 47 7.56 -25.37 31.77
N VAL A 48 7.59 -25.75 30.50
CA VAL A 48 7.46 -27.15 30.07
C VAL A 48 8.83 -27.57 29.53
N GLU A 49 9.57 -28.34 30.31
CA GLU A 49 10.77 -29.02 29.83
C GLU A 49 10.36 -30.17 28.90
N LEU A 50 11.04 -30.28 27.75
CA LEU A 50 10.99 -31.45 26.90
C LEU A 50 12.35 -32.15 26.94
N ASP A 51 12.29 -33.44 27.28
CA ASP A 51 13.41 -34.31 27.64
C ASP A 51 14.35 -34.60 26.46
N THR A 52 15.66 -34.39 26.66
CA THR A 52 16.71 -34.69 25.66
C THR A 52 17.42 -36.00 25.99
N GLY A 53 16.82 -37.12 25.60
CA GLY A 53 17.45 -38.45 25.66
C GLY A 53 18.47 -38.67 24.53
N ALA A 54 19.76 -38.70 24.86
CA ALA A 54 20.83 -38.97 23.91
C ALA A 54 21.05 -40.47 23.66
N LEU A 55 21.35 -40.85 22.40
CA LEU A 55 22.04 -42.11 22.07
C LEU A 55 23.03 -41.89 20.92
N GLU A 56 24.32 -41.99 21.24
CA GLU A 56 25.38 -42.17 20.25
C GLU A 56 25.41 -43.63 19.76
N GLN A 57 25.74 -43.87 18.49
CA GLN A 57 26.98 -44.59 18.09
C GLN A 57 27.09 -44.79 16.56
N ARG A 58 28.31 -44.53 16.06
CA ARG A 58 28.86 -44.90 14.73
C ARG A 58 29.64 -46.23 14.86
N PRO A 59 29.86 -47.05 13.81
CA PRO A 59 30.65 -46.71 12.61
C PRO A 59 30.02 -47.26 11.30
N ALA A 60 30.64 -47.37 10.10
CA ALA A 60 32.03 -47.18 9.66
C ALA A 60 32.13 -46.52 8.25
N ALA A 61 33.07 -46.96 7.41
CA ALA A 61 33.41 -46.40 6.09
C ALA A 61 33.48 -47.45 4.96
N VAL A 62 33.04 -47.06 3.74
CA VAL A 62 33.54 -47.41 2.37
C VAL A 62 32.90 -46.34 1.43
N GLY A 63 33.50 -45.77 0.39
CA GLY A 63 34.87 -45.83 -0.16
C GLY A 63 35.04 -44.76 -1.27
N ASP A 64 36.27 -44.32 -1.53
CA ASP A 64 36.62 -43.25 -2.49
C ASP A 64 36.71 -43.79 -3.94
N GLN A 65 36.10 -43.09 -4.90
CA GLN A 65 36.26 -43.32 -6.35
C GLN A 65 36.30 -41.96 -7.06
N ARG A 66 37.52 -41.47 -7.26
CA ARG A 66 37.83 -40.33 -8.14
C ARG A 66 37.67 -40.75 -9.61
N SER A 67 37.11 -39.87 -10.43
CA SER A 67 37.32 -39.92 -11.88
C SER A 67 37.69 -38.52 -12.38
N ALA A 68 38.70 -38.44 -13.25
CA ALA A 68 39.40 -37.20 -13.55
C ALA A 68 38.82 -36.50 -14.79
N VAL A 69 38.66 -35.17 -14.69
CA VAL A 69 38.39 -34.29 -15.83
C VAL A 69 39.74 -33.70 -16.31
N PRO A 70 40.06 -33.72 -17.62
CA PRO A 70 41.30 -33.12 -18.14
C PRO A 70 41.27 -31.59 -18.08
N PRO A 71 42.44 -30.92 -18.03
CA PRO A 71 42.51 -29.46 -17.85
C PRO A 71 42.16 -28.72 -19.15
N GLU A 72 41.26 -27.75 -19.07
CA GLU A 72 40.98 -26.80 -20.14
C GLU A 72 42.05 -25.69 -20.15
N ALA A 73 42.50 -25.28 -21.35
CA ALA A 73 43.68 -24.43 -21.50
C ALA A 73 43.36 -22.94 -21.41
N THR A 74 44.06 -22.21 -20.54
CA THR A 74 43.99 -20.76 -20.44
C THR A 74 44.65 -20.09 -21.66
N PRO A 75 43.94 -19.23 -22.42
CA PRO A 75 44.60 -18.34 -23.38
C PRO A 75 45.21 -17.12 -22.67
N ALA A 76 46.42 -16.75 -23.10
CA ALA A 76 47.14 -15.56 -22.65
C ALA A 76 46.50 -14.25 -23.17
N PRO A 77 46.76 -13.08 -22.56
CA PRO A 77 46.08 -11.84 -22.92
C PRO A 77 46.57 -11.28 -24.26
N THR A 78 45.71 -11.33 -25.29
CA THR A 78 45.96 -10.65 -26.56
C THR A 78 45.76 -9.15 -26.39
N SER A 79 46.85 -8.40 -26.42
CA SER A 79 46.85 -6.94 -26.45
C SER A 79 46.32 -6.43 -27.79
N LEU A 80 45.05 -6.01 -27.83
CA LEU A 80 44.53 -5.24 -28.95
C LEU A 80 44.94 -3.78 -28.80
N THR A 81 45.69 -3.30 -29.78
CA THR A 81 46.20 -1.94 -29.87
C THR A 81 45.07 -0.92 -30.04
N ARG A 82 45.24 0.25 -29.42
CA ARG A 82 44.41 1.44 -29.67
C ARG A 82 44.56 1.83 -31.15
N SER A 83 43.63 1.41 -32.01
CA SER A 83 43.40 2.05 -33.31
C SER A 83 42.20 2.98 -33.21
N THR A 84 42.41 4.22 -33.61
CA THR A 84 41.39 5.27 -33.62
C THR A 84 40.30 4.95 -34.64
N LEU A 85 39.08 4.69 -34.15
CA LEU A 85 37.85 4.78 -34.95
C LEU A 85 37.08 6.02 -34.49
N GLY A 86 36.51 6.75 -35.47
CA GLY A 86 35.94 8.07 -35.29
C GLY A 86 34.65 8.08 -34.46
N ALA A 87 34.28 9.27 -33.98
CA ALA A 87 33.14 9.49 -33.08
C ALA A 87 31.76 9.50 -33.80
N ASP A 88 31.60 8.73 -34.87
CA ASP A 88 30.38 8.70 -35.68
C ASP A 88 29.76 7.29 -35.76
N GLN A 89 28.44 7.26 -35.54
CA GLN A 89 27.50 6.16 -35.84
C GLN A 89 27.69 4.81 -35.15
N LEU A 90 27.16 4.72 -33.92
CA LEU A 90 26.42 3.54 -33.46
C LEU A 90 24.96 3.92 -33.15
N GLN A 91 24.18 4.20 -34.20
CA GLN A 91 22.72 4.15 -34.10
C GLN A 91 22.28 2.68 -34.03
N ALA A 92 22.31 2.11 -32.83
CA ALA A 92 21.65 0.84 -32.56
C ALA A 92 20.15 1.10 -32.43
N THR A 93 19.42 1.06 -33.55
CA THR A 93 17.95 1.09 -33.53
C THR A 93 17.44 -0.14 -32.79
N VAL A 94 17.07 0.03 -31.52
CA VAL A 94 16.47 -1.04 -30.71
C VAL A 94 15.09 -1.34 -31.25
N THR A 95 15.01 -2.28 -32.19
CA THR A 95 13.75 -2.67 -32.82
C THR A 95 12.91 -3.48 -31.82
N PHE A 96 11.92 -2.81 -31.23
CA PHE A 96 11.04 -3.38 -30.22
C PHE A 96 10.18 -4.54 -30.78
N ASP A 97 10.12 -5.68 -30.07
CA ASP A 97 9.27 -6.83 -30.46
C ASP A 97 7.95 -6.83 -29.67
N PRO A 98 6.81 -6.44 -30.29
CA PRO A 98 5.52 -6.35 -29.60
C PRO A 98 4.98 -7.68 -29.10
N ARG A 99 5.59 -8.82 -29.45
CA ARG A 99 5.24 -10.15 -28.91
C ARG A 99 5.75 -10.40 -27.49
N ARG A 100 6.62 -9.55 -26.94
CA ARG A 100 7.17 -9.71 -25.57
C ARG A 100 6.39 -8.99 -24.47
N GLY A 101 5.28 -8.34 -24.80
CA GLY A 101 4.51 -7.51 -23.87
C GLY A 101 5.15 -6.13 -23.65
N LEU A 102 4.44 -5.27 -22.90
CA LEU A 102 4.97 -3.95 -22.53
C LEU A 102 6.09 -4.08 -21.49
N PRO A 103 7.22 -3.36 -21.62
CA PRO A 103 8.21 -3.30 -20.55
C PRO A 103 7.60 -2.57 -19.35
N ARG A 104 7.98 -2.94 -18.12
CA ARG A 104 7.39 -2.33 -16.92
C ARG A 104 7.68 -0.83 -16.82
N TRP A 105 8.82 -0.41 -17.34
CA TRP A 105 9.22 0.99 -17.47
C TRP A 105 9.92 1.24 -18.80
N LEU A 106 9.86 2.49 -19.24
CA LEU A 106 10.59 3.03 -20.38
C LEU A 106 11.46 4.18 -19.88
N ARG A 107 12.71 4.27 -20.36
CA ARG A 107 13.62 5.38 -20.07
C ARG A 107 13.74 6.27 -21.31
N ALA A 108 13.74 7.58 -21.11
CA ALA A 108 14.04 8.56 -22.14
C ALA A 108 15.49 8.40 -22.64
N ILE A 109 15.68 8.19 -23.93
CA ILE A 109 17.01 8.22 -24.58
C ILE A 109 17.23 9.51 -25.38
N HIS A 110 16.14 10.20 -25.72
CA HIS A 110 16.10 11.55 -26.24
C HIS A 110 15.09 12.37 -25.43
N ASP A 111 15.06 13.69 -25.63
CA ASP A 111 13.99 14.51 -25.07
C ASP A 111 12.66 13.98 -25.61
N VAL A 112 11.70 13.73 -24.72
CA VAL A 112 10.49 12.96 -25.00
C VAL A 112 9.33 13.93 -25.25
N PRO A 113 8.91 14.16 -26.51
CA PRO A 113 7.82 15.08 -26.80
C PRO A 113 6.51 14.47 -26.28
N LEU A 114 5.74 15.27 -25.55
CA LEU A 114 4.49 14.85 -24.93
C LEU A 114 3.31 15.17 -25.84
N TRP A 115 2.82 14.16 -26.56
CA TRP A 115 1.71 14.30 -27.49
C TRP A 115 0.35 14.04 -26.82
N PRO A 116 -0.71 14.78 -27.18
CA PRO A 116 -2.05 14.57 -26.62
C PRO A 116 -2.78 13.34 -27.19
N GLY A 117 -2.28 12.72 -28.26
CA GLY A 117 -2.90 11.60 -28.95
C GLY A 117 -1.91 10.77 -29.77
N ALA A 118 -2.33 9.57 -30.17
CA ALA A 118 -1.56 8.72 -31.08
C ALA A 118 -1.34 9.40 -32.45
N ASP A 119 -2.38 10.04 -32.99
CA ASP A 119 -2.37 10.56 -34.35
C ASP A 119 -1.94 12.04 -34.44
N GLY A 120 -1.00 12.32 -35.33
CA GLY A 120 -1.11 13.45 -36.29
C GLY A 120 -1.18 14.91 -35.81
N ALA A 121 -0.92 15.24 -34.54
CA ALA A 121 -0.69 16.65 -34.17
C ALA A 121 0.65 17.14 -34.76
N ASP A 122 0.71 18.39 -35.26
CA ASP A 122 1.91 18.94 -35.91
C ASP A 122 3.04 19.31 -34.92
N THR A 123 2.71 19.58 -33.66
CA THR A 123 3.68 19.99 -32.61
C THR A 123 3.30 19.45 -31.24
N ALA A 124 4.28 18.88 -30.51
CA ALA A 124 4.11 18.56 -29.10
C ALA A 124 4.15 19.85 -28.24
N PRO A 125 3.20 20.08 -27.31
CA PRO A 125 3.19 21.27 -26.45
C PRO A 125 4.28 21.31 -25.38
N ALA A 126 4.92 20.18 -25.06
CA ALA A 126 5.98 20.05 -24.08
C ALA A 126 6.90 18.87 -24.44
N ALA A 127 8.08 18.81 -23.81
CA ALA A 127 8.95 17.64 -23.83
C ALA A 127 9.56 17.41 -22.44
N LEU A 128 9.84 16.15 -22.10
CA LEU A 128 10.57 15.76 -20.89
C LEU A 128 12.06 15.51 -21.22
N PRO A 129 13.00 15.76 -20.31
CA PRO A 129 14.43 15.66 -20.59
C PRO A 129 14.92 14.22 -20.80
N ALA A 130 15.89 14.04 -21.70
CA ALA A 130 16.55 12.75 -21.92
C ALA A 130 17.24 12.18 -20.66
N GLY A 131 17.34 10.84 -20.59
CA GLY A 131 18.22 10.11 -19.68
C GLY A 131 17.71 9.98 -18.23
N SER A 132 17.25 11.07 -17.63
CA SER A 132 16.69 11.09 -16.27
C SER A 132 15.19 10.81 -16.23
N THR A 133 14.45 11.03 -17.32
CA THR A 133 13.02 10.73 -17.38
C THR A 133 12.75 9.23 -17.54
N TYR A 134 11.87 8.70 -16.68
CA TYR A 134 11.30 7.37 -16.78
C TYR A 134 9.78 7.48 -16.87
N VAL A 135 9.16 6.67 -17.74
CA VAL A 135 7.71 6.66 -17.98
C VAL A 135 7.18 5.21 -17.95
N LYS A 136 6.00 5.00 -17.36
CA LYS A 136 5.33 3.69 -17.24
C LYS A 136 4.38 3.53 -18.43
N PRO A 137 4.58 2.61 -19.39
CA PRO A 137 3.65 2.45 -20.51
C PRO A 137 2.29 1.93 -20.01
N LEU A 138 1.22 2.52 -20.52
CA LEU A 138 -0.17 2.30 -20.08
C LEU A 138 -0.98 1.40 -21.03
N GLY A 139 -0.53 1.25 -22.28
CA GLY A 139 -1.26 0.53 -23.31
C GLY A 139 -0.35 0.07 -24.45
N PRO A 140 -0.88 -0.72 -25.40
CA PRO A 140 -0.12 -1.21 -26.55
C PRO A 140 0.38 -0.04 -27.41
N PHE A 141 1.47 -0.30 -28.14
CA PHE A 141 2.02 0.62 -29.13
C PHE A 141 1.02 0.82 -30.28
N VAL A 142 0.83 2.08 -30.69
CA VAL A 142 0.01 2.49 -31.83
C VAL A 142 0.93 3.25 -32.79
N ASP A 143 1.12 2.70 -33.99
CA ASP A 143 2.09 3.17 -34.98
C ASP A 143 3.49 3.43 -34.40
N THR A 144 3.93 4.69 -34.34
CA THR A 144 5.23 5.08 -33.77
C THR A 144 5.16 5.53 -32.31
N ARG A 145 4.01 5.40 -31.63
CA ARG A 145 3.80 5.96 -30.30
C ARG A 145 3.30 4.95 -29.27
N VAL A 146 3.47 5.29 -28.01
CA VAL A 146 2.92 4.58 -26.85
C VAL A 146 2.34 5.57 -25.87
N GLN A 147 1.17 5.25 -25.30
CA GLN A 147 0.62 6.01 -24.19
C GLN A 147 1.38 5.64 -22.91
N VAL A 148 1.86 6.65 -22.19
CA VAL A 148 2.67 6.48 -20.98
C VAL A 148 2.18 7.38 -19.86
N TYR A 149 2.41 6.95 -18.62
CA TYR A 149 2.35 7.78 -17.43
C TYR A 149 3.76 8.23 -17.06
N PHE A 150 3.94 9.53 -16.97
CA PHE A 150 5.12 10.14 -16.38
C PHE A 150 4.82 10.46 -14.90
N PRO A 151 5.60 9.94 -13.93
CA PRO A 151 5.30 10.08 -12.50
C PRO A 151 5.64 11.46 -11.90
N GLY A 152 6.20 12.39 -12.69
CA GLY A 152 6.76 13.65 -12.21
C GLY A 152 8.24 13.53 -11.81
N ASP A 153 9.02 14.58 -12.05
CA ASP A 153 10.43 14.70 -11.66
C ASP A 153 10.73 15.88 -10.70
N GLY A 154 9.70 16.70 -10.40
CA GLY A 154 9.79 17.88 -9.54
C GLY A 154 9.60 19.19 -10.32
N ASP A 155 10.15 19.27 -11.54
CA ASP A 155 9.99 20.43 -12.44
C ASP A 155 8.79 20.25 -13.39
N HIS A 156 8.48 19.00 -13.75
CA HIS A 156 7.38 18.60 -14.60
C HIS A 156 6.31 17.85 -13.79
N PRO A 157 5.03 18.23 -13.88
CA PRO A 157 3.96 17.54 -13.15
C PRO A 157 3.73 16.12 -13.69
N ALA A 158 3.28 15.23 -12.80
CA ALA A 158 2.85 13.90 -13.20
C ALA A 158 1.66 13.97 -14.19
N GLY A 159 1.64 13.09 -15.19
CA GLY A 159 0.64 13.16 -16.25
C GLY A 159 0.69 11.99 -17.22
N GLN A 160 -0.30 11.93 -18.11
CA GLN A 160 -0.34 10.96 -19.21
C GLN A 160 -0.11 11.67 -20.54
N ALA A 161 0.68 11.05 -21.41
CA ALA A 161 0.93 11.53 -22.76
C ALA A 161 1.18 10.36 -23.70
N TRP A 162 1.10 10.63 -24.99
CA TRP A 162 1.66 9.76 -26.02
C TRP A 162 3.09 10.20 -26.30
N VAL A 163 4.00 9.24 -26.45
CA VAL A 163 5.42 9.50 -26.70
C VAL A 163 5.90 8.64 -27.86
N ASP A 164 6.79 9.16 -28.69
CA ASP A 164 7.36 8.39 -29.80
C ASP A 164 8.31 7.30 -29.30
N THR A 165 8.18 6.09 -29.84
CA THR A 165 8.97 4.91 -29.46
C THR A 165 10.46 5.05 -29.78
N SER A 166 10.83 6.00 -30.64
CA SER A 166 12.21 6.37 -30.92
C SER A 166 12.85 7.21 -29.82
N ALA A 167 12.05 7.87 -28.95
CA ALA A 167 12.56 8.71 -27.86
C ALA A 167 12.79 7.93 -26.55
N VAL A 168 12.34 6.67 -26.49
CA VAL A 168 12.33 5.86 -25.26
C VAL A 168 12.80 4.42 -25.50
N GLU A 169 13.47 3.82 -24.51
CA GLU A 169 13.89 2.42 -24.54
C GLU A 169 13.30 1.64 -23.35
N PRO A 170 13.13 0.30 -23.44
CA PRO A 170 12.82 -0.55 -22.29
C PRO A 170 13.82 -0.34 -21.15
N SER A 171 13.33 -0.13 -19.93
CA SER A 171 14.17 0.03 -18.75
C SER A 171 13.69 -0.80 -17.58
N ASP A 172 14.61 -1.03 -16.65
CA ASP A 172 14.28 -1.52 -15.33
C ASP A 172 13.53 -0.44 -14.52
N ILE A 173 13.10 -0.82 -13.32
CA ILE A 173 12.43 0.08 -12.38
C ILE A 173 13.31 1.33 -12.11
N PRO A 174 12.75 2.55 -12.11
CA PRO A 174 13.52 3.79 -11.99
C PRO A 174 14.41 3.80 -10.74
N PRO A 175 15.61 4.41 -10.74
CA PRO A 175 16.54 4.39 -9.62
C PRO A 175 16.01 5.00 -8.30
N TRP A 176 14.92 5.76 -8.33
CA TRP A 176 14.21 6.31 -7.15
C TRP A 176 12.99 5.47 -6.71
N ILE A 177 12.82 4.30 -7.33
CA ILE A 177 11.83 3.26 -7.02
C ILE A 177 12.56 1.93 -6.71
N ALA A 178 13.63 1.60 -7.43
CA ALA A 178 14.47 0.45 -7.15
C ALA A 178 15.59 0.79 -6.13
N PRO A 179 15.70 0.06 -5.01
CA PRO A 179 16.87 0.17 -4.14
C PRO A 179 18.07 -0.53 -4.79
N SER A 180 18.88 0.23 -5.53
CA SER A 180 20.08 -0.31 -6.19
C SER A 180 21.36 0.25 -5.56
N ALA A 181 22.21 -0.65 -5.04
CA ALA A 181 23.48 -0.29 -4.43
C ALA A 181 24.47 0.22 -5.49
N GLY A 182 25.04 1.41 -5.29
CA GLY A 182 26.27 1.83 -5.97
C GLY A 182 26.18 3.03 -6.94
N THR A 183 25.02 3.69 -7.07
CA THR A 183 24.94 4.98 -7.80
C THR A 183 24.29 6.03 -6.90
N PRO A 184 24.80 7.28 -6.79
CA PRO A 184 24.14 8.33 -6.02
C PRO A 184 22.89 8.78 -6.78
N SER A 185 21.74 8.21 -6.43
CA SER A 185 20.45 8.84 -6.72
C SER A 185 20.37 10.13 -5.90
N SER A 186 20.07 11.26 -6.53
CA SER A 186 19.82 12.54 -5.85
C SER A 186 18.43 12.56 -5.21
N LEU A 187 18.14 11.56 -4.38
CA LEU A 187 17.11 11.66 -3.38
C LEU A 187 17.42 12.88 -2.49
N PRO A 188 16.41 13.61 -2.00
CA PRO A 188 16.59 14.60 -0.94
C PRO A 188 17.45 14.03 0.18
N ALA A 189 18.35 14.85 0.73
CA ALA A 189 19.23 14.41 1.81
C ALA A 189 18.37 13.83 2.95
N PRO A 190 18.74 12.64 3.49
CA PRO A 190 18.00 12.06 4.59
C PRO A 190 18.00 13.01 5.79
N PRO A 191 16.88 13.13 6.53
CA PRO A 191 16.82 13.98 7.70
C PRO A 191 17.84 13.51 8.74
N GLN A 192 18.52 14.46 9.36
CA GLN A 192 19.56 14.20 10.34
C GLN A 192 18.94 14.05 11.73
N ARG A 193 19.33 13.01 12.47
CA ARG A 193 18.96 12.86 13.88
C ARG A 193 19.73 13.90 14.71
N VAL A 194 19.01 14.87 15.26
CA VAL A 194 19.54 16.01 16.03
C VAL A 194 19.22 15.92 17.53
N GLY A 195 18.28 15.06 17.92
CA GLY A 195 17.92 14.83 19.32
C GLY A 195 18.28 13.42 19.79
N ASP A 196 18.66 13.27 21.06
CA ASP A 196 18.92 11.98 21.71
C ASP A 196 17.72 11.39 22.46
N VAL A 197 16.52 11.90 22.19
CA VAL A 197 15.27 11.39 22.77
C VAL A 197 15.05 9.94 22.31
N PRO A 198 14.81 8.98 23.22
CA PRO A 198 14.43 7.61 22.84
C PRO A 198 13.04 7.63 22.18
N ALA A 199 12.77 6.67 21.29
CA ALA A 199 11.42 6.47 20.77
C ALA A 199 10.46 6.16 21.93
N PRO A 200 9.20 6.65 21.87
CA PRO A 200 8.22 6.39 22.93
C PRO A 200 7.80 4.92 22.92
N ASP A 201 7.52 4.36 24.10
CA ASP A 201 6.85 3.07 24.22
C ASP A 201 5.48 3.16 23.54
N THR A 202 5.13 2.18 22.69
CA THR A 202 3.83 2.12 22.01
C THR A 202 3.12 0.80 22.30
N THR A 203 1.84 0.72 21.98
CA THR A 203 1.07 -0.53 22.08
C THR A 203 1.13 -1.39 20.81
N ALA A 204 1.84 -0.94 19.78
CA ALA A 204 2.09 -1.68 18.55
C ALA A 204 3.23 -2.69 18.71
N VAL A 205 3.09 -3.88 18.12
CA VAL A 205 4.16 -4.90 18.12
C VAL A 205 5.12 -4.71 16.95
N HIS A 206 4.63 -4.16 15.83
CA HIS A 206 5.44 -3.88 14.66
C HIS A 206 5.27 -2.43 14.24
N VAL A 207 6.38 -1.69 14.15
CA VAL A 207 6.43 -0.25 13.87
C VAL A 207 7.43 0.00 12.74
N ALA A 208 7.07 0.87 11.79
CA ALA A 208 8.02 1.46 10.86
C ALA A 208 7.72 2.94 10.64
N ILE A 209 8.76 3.77 10.65
CA ILE A 209 8.69 5.20 10.38
C ILE A 209 9.56 5.52 9.18
N VAL A 210 8.97 6.02 8.09
CA VAL A 210 9.68 6.29 6.82
C VAL A 210 9.51 7.75 6.42
N ASP A 211 10.63 8.41 6.08
CA ASP A 211 10.64 9.75 5.49
C ASP A 211 10.20 9.72 4.02
N ASP A 212 9.35 10.66 3.60
CA ASP A 212 8.88 10.72 2.21
C ASP A 212 9.95 11.18 1.22
N GLY A 213 10.77 12.16 1.57
CA GLY A 213 11.77 12.72 0.65
C GLY A 213 12.81 11.68 0.28
N SER A 214 13.60 11.28 1.28
CA SER A 214 14.71 10.33 1.14
C SER A 214 14.27 8.86 1.04
N GLY A 215 13.10 8.49 1.58
CA GLY A 215 12.72 7.09 1.75
C GLY A 215 13.46 6.37 2.89
N GLN A 216 14.17 7.09 3.76
CA GLN A 216 14.91 6.52 4.87
C GLN A 216 13.96 5.95 5.95
N LEU A 217 14.28 4.76 6.45
CA LEU A 217 13.73 4.24 7.71
C LEU A 217 14.32 5.02 8.89
N LEU A 218 13.51 5.87 9.52
CA LEU A 218 13.89 6.70 10.66
C LEU A 218 13.89 5.91 11.97
N TYR A 219 12.95 4.97 12.09
CA TYR A 219 12.78 4.08 13.24
C TYR A 219 12.01 2.83 12.82
N GLY A 220 12.28 1.71 13.48
CA GLY A 220 11.46 0.51 13.35
C GLY A 220 11.62 -0.46 14.52
N GLU A 221 10.52 -1.11 14.87
CA GLU A 221 10.43 -2.18 15.87
C GLU A 221 9.78 -3.38 15.19
N ASP A 222 10.48 -4.51 15.16
CA ASP A 222 10.15 -5.72 14.38
C ASP A 222 9.56 -5.45 12.97
N ALA A 223 10.10 -4.42 12.31
CA ALA A 223 9.48 -3.73 11.18
C ALA A 223 9.30 -4.58 9.92
N PHE A 224 10.03 -5.70 9.83
CA PHE A 224 10.09 -6.60 8.67
C PHE A 224 9.33 -7.92 8.90
N ALA A 225 8.70 -8.10 10.07
CA ALA A 225 7.93 -9.31 10.35
C ALA A 225 6.73 -9.46 9.40
N ARG A 226 6.50 -10.68 8.93
CA ARG A 226 5.39 -11.05 8.05
C ARG A 226 4.15 -11.33 8.88
N VAL A 227 3.24 -10.35 8.94
CA VAL A 227 2.03 -10.42 9.77
C VAL A 227 0.79 -9.97 8.97
N PRO A 228 -0.43 -10.35 9.40
CA PRO A 228 -1.65 -9.89 8.75
C PRO A 228 -1.80 -8.37 8.86
N GLN A 229 -2.07 -7.72 7.73
CA GLN A 229 -2.15 -6.26 7.61
C GLN A 229 -3.58 -5.70 7.69
N ALA A 230 -4.60 -6.58 7.69
CA ALA A 230 -6.00 -6.21 7.58
C ALA A 230 -6.27 -5.23 6.41
N SER A 231 -7.23 -4.32 6.58
CA SER A 231 -7.66 -3.38 5.53
C SER A 231 -6.61 -2.37 5.05
N THR A 232 -5.38 -2.33 5.58
CA THR A 232 -4.32 -1.52 4.96
C THR A 232 -3.89 -2.11 3.60
N THR A 233 -4.18 -3.39 3.31
CA THR A 233 -4.18 -3.99 1.96
C THR A 233 -4.84 -3.09 0.91
N LYS A 234 -5.89 -2.35 1.29
CA LYS A 234 -6.63 -1.46 0.39
C LYS A 234 -5.80 -0.30 -0.17
N ILE A 235 -4.64 0.02 0.42
CA ILE A 235 -3.66 0.95 -0.16
C ILE A 235 -3.19 0.39 -1.51
N GLY A 236 -2.75 -0.87 -1.53
CA GLY A 236 -2.34 -1.60 -2.75
C GLY A 236 -3.50 -1.74 -3.74
N THR A 237 -4.69 -2.12 -3.26
CA THR A 237 -5.88 -2.24 -4.11
C THR A 237 -6.23 -0.91 -4.79
N THR A 238 -6.15 0.21 -4.07
CA THR A 238 -6.50 1.53 -4.59
C THR A 238 -5.47 2.04 -5.58
N ILE A 239 -4.16 1.93 -5.29
CA ILE A 239 -3.15 2.43 -6.24
C ILE A 239 -3.17 1.63 -7.56
N VAL A 240 -3.33 0.30 -7.50
CA VAL A 240 -3.51 -0.54 -8.69
C VAL A 240 -4.76 -0.13 -9.49
N ALA A 241 -5.86 0.23 -8.82
CA ALA A 241 -7.07 0.68 -9.51
C ALA A 241 -6.85 1.98 -10.29
N LEU A 242 -6.18 2.96 -9.67
CA LEU A 242 -5.87 4.26 -10.26
C LEU A 242 -4.95 4.14 -11.48
N GLU A 243 -3.98 3.23 -11.43
CA GLU A 243 -3.07 2.98 -12.56
C GLU A 243 -3.72 2.20 -13.71
N ARG A 244 -4.61 1.25 -13.39
CA ARG A 244 -5.30 0.42 -14.40
C ARG A 244 -6.51 1.12 -15.01
N SER A 245 -7.08 2.12 -14.34
CA SER A 245 -8.28 2.84 -14.79
C SER A 245 -8.26 4.31 -14.34
N PRO A 246 -7.58 5.21 -15.08
CA PRO A 246 -7.51 6.64 -14.73
C PRO A 246 -8.85 7.38 -14.89
N ASP A 247 -9.79 6.85 -15.67
CA ASP A 247 -11.16 7.38 -15.73
C ASP A 247 -11.96 6.94 -14.48
N LEU A 248 -12.00 7.83 -13.49
CA LEU A 248 -12.77 7.64 -12.26
C LEU A 248 -14.29 7.79 -12.48
N SER A 249 -14.71 8.43 -13.58
CA SER A 249 -16.13 8.63 -13.91
C SER A 249 -16.79 7.35 -14.46
N ARG A 250 -15.97 6.38 -14.90
CA ARG A 250 -16.36 5.07 -15.41
C ARG A 250 -17.48 4.46 -14.57
N ARG A 251 -18.62 4.20 -15.22
CA ARG A 251 -19.80 3.61 -14.59
C ARG A 251 -19.66 2.09 -14.51
N ILE A 252 -19.65 1.57 -13.29
CA ILE A 252 -19.50 0.16 -12.96
C ILE A 252 -20.85 -0.36 -12.48
N ARG A 253 -21.34 -1.45 -13.08
CA ARG A 253 -22.54 -2.15 -12.64
C ARG A 253 -22.17 -3.12 -11.52
N VAL A 254 -22.82 -2.96 -10.37
CA VAL A 254 -22.55 -3.75 -9.17
C VAL A 254 -23.07 -5.17 -9.33
N THR A 255 -22.22 -6.14 -8.97
CA THR A 255 -22.48 -7.58 -8.89
C THR A 255 -22.22 -8.14 -7.49
N VAL A 256 -21.42 -7.44 -6.67
CA VAL A 256 -21.18 -7.78 -5.26
C VAL A 256 -22.36 -7.33 -4.38
N SER A 257 -22.65 -8.09 -3.31
CA SER A 257 -23.67 -7.75 -2.30
C SER A 257 -23.02 -7.49 -0.95
N ALA A 258 -23.11 -6.25 -0.48
CA ALA A 258 -22.66 -5.83 0.84
C ALA A 258 -23.36 -6.63 1.94
N THR A 259 -24.69 -6.77 1.86
CA THR A 259 -25.50 -7.52 2.82
C THR A 259 -25.03 -8.96 2.95
N ALA A 260 -24.74 -9.63 1.83
CA ALA A 260 -24.26 -11.00 1.83
C ALA A 260 -22.85 -11.14 2.42
N MET A 261 -21.96 -10.15 2.24
CA MET A 261 -20.63 -10.15 2.85
C MET A 261 -20.72 -9.89 4.36
N ALA A 262 -21.41 -8.83 4.78
CA ALA A 262 -21.57 -8.48 6.19
C ALA A 262 -22.22 -9.63 7.00
N ALA A 263 -23.22 -10.32 6.43
CA ALA A 263 -23.87 -11.47 7.06
C ALA A 263 -22.99 -12.74 7.12
N ARG A 264 -21.96 -12.85 6.26
CA ARG A 264 -21.06 -14.02 6.20
C ARG A 264 -19.91 -13.92 7.20
N ASP A 265 -19.27 -12.74 7.28
CA ASP A 265 -17.98 -12.58 7.97
C ASP A 265 -17.83 -11.24 8.71
N GLY A 266 -18.90 -10.46 8.88
CA GLY A 266 -18.83 -9.17 9.58
C GLY A 266 -18.06 -8.08 8.83
N SER A 267 -17.80 -8.28 7.52
CA SER A 267 -17.15 -7.29 6.64
C SER A 267 -17.63 -5.86 6.90
N SER A 268 -16.67 -4.93 7.02
CA SER A 268 -16.94 -3.51 6.80
C SER A 268 -17.39 -3.32 5.35
N THR A 269 -18.44 -2.54 5.12
CA THR A 269 -19.03 -2.35 3.79
C THR A 269 -19.37 -0.89 3.50
N MET A 270 -19.25 -0.50 2.24
CA MET A 270 -19.83 0.73 1.68
C MET A 270 -21.37 0.65 1.60
N GLY A 271 -21.92 -0.55 1.42
CA GLY A 271 -23.36 -0.81 1.30
C GLY A 271 -23.85 -0.97 -0.14
N ILE A 272 -22.99 -1.36 -1.08
CA ILE A 272 -23.40 -1.57 -2.48
C ILE A 272 -24.18 -2.89 -2.65
N GLU A 273 -25.17 -2.89 -3.53
CA GLU A 273 -25.98 -4.07 -3.82
C GLU A 273 -26.11 -4.33 -5.34
N PRO A 274 -26.28 -5.60 -5.77
CA PRO A 274 -26.31 -5.95 -7.18
C PRO A 274 -27.36 -5.20 -7.99
N GLY A 275 -27.00 -4.84 -9.21
CA GLY A 275 -27.87 -4.10 -10.14
C GLY A 275 -27.84 -2.57 -9.97
N ARG A 276 -27.23 -2.04 -8.90
CA ARG A 276 -26.83 -0.62 -8.84
C ARG A 276 -25.77 -0.33 -9.91
N THR A 277 -25.64 0.94 -10.30
CA THR A 277 -24.52 1.42 -11.12
C THR A 277 -23.90 2.63 -10.43
N VAL A 278 -22.59 2.58 -10.20
CA VAL A 278 -21.82 3.60 -9.45
C VAL A 278 -20.55 3.99 -10.23
N SER A 279 -19.94 5.12 -9.93
CA SER A 279 -18.63 5.51 -10.48
C SER A 279 -17.50 4.72 -9.82
N LEU A 280 -16.38 4.57 -10.53
CA LEU A 280 -15.13 4.09 -9.93
C LEU A 280 -14.70 5.00 -8.78
N ASP A 281 -14.81 6.33 -8.93
CA ASP A 281 -14.54 7.31 -7.87
C ASP A 281 -15.29 6.98 -6.55
N THR A 282 -16.60 6.70 -6.64
CA THR A 282 -17.41 6.36 -5.48
C THR A 282 -16.98 5.02 -4.86
N LEU A 283 -16.59 4.03 -5.66
CA LEU A 283 -16.07 2.76 -5.15
C LEU A 283 -14.71 2.91 -4.46
N LEU A 284 -13.81 3.74 -4.99
CA LEU A 284 -12.52 4.00 -4.34
C LEU A 284 -12.70 4.74 -3.01
N HIS A 285 -13.59 5.72 -2.94
CA HIS A 285 -13.98 6.34 -1.68
C HIS A 285 -14.64 5.33 -0.72
N GLY A 286 -15.49 4.43 -1.21
CA GLY A 286 -16.11 3.36 -0.41
C GLY A 286 -15.12 2.35 0.15
N MET A 287 -14.03 2.09 -0.58
CA MET A 287 -12.93 1.27 -0.09
C MET A 287 -12.05 2.03 0.92
N MET A 288 -11.74 3.30 0.68
CA MET A 288 -10.80 4.07 1.53
C MET A 288 -11.44 4.58 2.83
N LEU A 289 -12.63 5.18 2.78
CA LEU A 289 -13.24 5.88 3.93
C LEU A 289 -13.88 4.91 4.94
N PRO A 290 -15.01 4.21 4.64
CA PRO A 290 -15.63 3.26 5.56
C PRO A 290 -14.97 1.86 5.53
N SER A 291 -13.85 1.70 4.83
CA SER A 291 -13.12 0.42 4.70
C SER A 291 -13.90 -0.70 3.98
N GLY A 292 -14.77 -0.35 3.03
CA GLY A 292 -15.68 -1.28 2.36
C GLY A 292 -14.99 -2.44 1.62
N ASN A 293 -15.23 -3.66 2.09
CA ASN A 293 -14.78 -4.90 1.45
C ASN A 293 -15.58 -5.20 0.17
N ASP A 294 -16.87 -4.87 0.17
CA ASP A 294 -17.77 -4.90 -0.99
C ASP A 294 -17.25 -4.03 -2.13
N ALA A 295 -16.83 -2.81 -1.83
CA ALA A 295 -16.23 -1.90 -2.80
C ALA A 295 -14.88 -2.43 -3.33
N ALA A 296 -14.02 -2.96 -2.46
CA ALA A 296 -12.72 -3.54 -2.84
C ALA A 296 -12.86 -4.74 -3.79
N GLU A 297 -13.74 -5.69 -3.47
CA GLU A 297 -14.03 -6.85 -4.33
C GLU A 297 -14.72 -6.41 -5.64
N GLN A 298 -15.60 -5.39 -5.60
CA GLN A 298 -16.25 -4.87 -6.79
C GLN A 298 -15.29 -4.15 -7.75
N VAL A 299 -14.31 -3.41 -7.23
CA VAL A 299 -13.24 -2.80 -8.05
C VAL A 299 -12.41 -3.88 -8.73
N ALA A 300 -12.01 -4.92 -7.97
CA ALA A 300 -11.25 -6.03 -8.54
C ALA A 300 -11.99 -6.72 -9.70
N LEU A 301 -13.28 -7.04 -9.50
CA LEU A 301 -14.14 -7.67 -10.51
C LEU A 301 -14.56 -6.75 -11.68
N ALA A 302 -14.37 -5.44 -11.57
CA ALA A 302 -14.75 -4.46 -12.61
C ALA A 302 -13.58 -4.03 -13.49
N LEU A 303 -12.35 -4.11 -12.97
CA LEU A 303 -11.14 -3.68 -13.67
C LEU A 303 -10.32 -4.83 -14.25
N ALA A 304 -10.44 -6.05 -13.71
CA ALA A 304 -9.76 -7.25 -14.18
C ALA A 304 -10.75 -8.30 -14.73
N ASP A 305 -10.25 -9.21 -15.57
CA ASP A 305 -11.00 -10.37 -16.09
C ASP A 305 -11.41 -11.34 -14.96
N SER A 306 -10.61 -11.39 -13.89
CA SER A 306 -10.92 -12.14 -12.67
C SER A 306 -10.29 -11.49 -11.43
N ARG A 307 -10.80 -11.88 -10.26
CA ARG A 307 -10.26 -11.48 -8.96
C ARG A 307 -8.80 -11.88 -8.79
N GLU A 308 -8.44 -13.06 -9.29
CA GLU A 308 -7.08 -13.62 -9.26
C GLU A 308 -6.13 -12.82 -10.15
N GLN A 309 -6.59 -12.36 -11.31
CA GLN A 309 -5.82 -11.44 -12.17
C GLN A 309 -5.55 -10.11 -11.46
N TYR A 310 -6.55 -9.54 -10.77
CA TYR A 310 -6.38 -8.31 -10.00
C TYR A 310 -5.38 -8.49 -8.85
N VAL A 311 -5.49 -9.58 -8.09
CA VAL A 311 -4.54 -9.95 -7.03
C VAL A 311 -3.13 -10.20 -7.61
N GLY A 312 -3.04 -10.74 -8.83
CA GLY A 312 -1.80 -10.81 -9.60
C GLY A 312 -1.15 -9.43 -9.76
N TRP A 313 -1.90 -8.43 -10.24
CA TRP A 313 -1.40 -7.06 -10.37
C TRP A 313 -0.96 -6.43 -9.04
N MET A 314 -1.64 -6.74 -7.94
CA MET A 314 -1.22 -6.27 -6.61
C MET A 314 0.13 -6.87 -6.20
N ASN A 315 0.38 -8.15 -6.51
CA ASN A 315 1.67 -8.79 -6.25
C ASN A 315 2.76 -8.35 -7.25
N ASP A 316 2.41 -8.08 -8.51
CA ASP A 316 3.33 -7.50 -9.50
C ASP A 316 3.84 -6.11 -9.04
N GLU A 317 2.95 -5.29 -8.48
CA GLU A 317 3.30 -3.97 -7.94
C GLU A 317 4.12 -4.09 -6.65
N ALA A 318 3.76 -5.00 -5.73
CA ALA A 318 4.59 -5.30 -4.56
C ALA A 318 6.02 -5.73 -4.94
N ALA A 319 6.15 -6.61 -5.93
CA ALA A 319 7.43 -7.05 -6.45
C ALA A 319 8.20 -5.93 -7.18
N ALA A 320 7.51 -5.01 -7.88
CA ALA A 320 8.12 -3.86 -8.54
C ALA A 320 8.63 -2.80 -7.55
N LEU A 321 7.96 -2.65 -6.40
CA LEU A 321 8.38 -1.78 -5.29
C LEU A 321 9.41 -2.44 -4.37
N GLY A 322 9.74 -3.73 -4.58
CA GLY A 322 10.70 -4.47 -3.77
C GLY A 322 10.20 -4.82 -2.36
N LEU A 323 8.88 -4.94 -2.18
CA LEU A 323 8.22 -5.33 -0.92
C LEU A 323 8.42 -6.83 -0.67
N LYS A 324 9.53 -7.19 -0.02
CA LYS A 324 10.01 -8.59 0.11
C LYS A 324 9.20 -9.42 1.08
N ASP A 325 8.45 -8.76 1.96
CA ASP A 325 7.73 -9.35 3.08
C ASP A 325 6.22 -9.12 2.93
N THR A 326 5.75 -8.99 1.68
CA THR A 326 4.35 -8.75 1.30
C THR A 326 3.84 -9.78 0.29
N HIS A 327 2.63 -10.28 0.53
CA HIS A 327 1.89 -11.12 -0.42
C HIS A 327 0.37 -10.92 -0.30
N PHE A 328 -0.26 -10.55 -1.40
CA PHE A 328 -1.70 -10.33 -1.49
C PHE A 328 -2.41 -11.59 -2.00
N VAL A 329 -3.54 -11.96 -1.39
CA VAL A 329 -4.44 -13.06 -1.84
C VAL A 329 -5.88 -12.60 -2.03
N ASN A 330 -6.17 -11.36 -1.66
CA ASN A 330 -7.47 -10.71 -1.78
C ASN A 330 -7.29 -9.17 -1.82
N PRO A 331 -8.26 -8.42 -2.38
CA PRO A 331 -8.21 -6.96 -2.48
C PRO A 331 -8.67 -6.23 -1.21
N SER A 332 -9.21 -6.93 -0.21
CA SER A 332 -9.92 -6.33 0.91
C SER A 332 -9.12 -6.26 2.21
N GLY A 333 -8.14 -7.13 2.41
CA GLY A 333 -7.46 -7.31 3.69
C GLY A 333 -8.15 -8.31 4.63
N MET A 334 -9.05 -9.15 4.14
CA MET A 334 -9.65 -10.21 4.96
C MET A 334 -8.60 -11.29 5.26
N ASP A 335 -8.67 -11.88 6.47
CA ASP A 335 -7.74 -12.91 6.91
C ASP A 335 -7.79 -14.14 5.99
N ALA A 336 -6.63 -14.53 5.47
CA ALA A 336 -6.50 -15.66 4.56
C ALA A 336 -5.07 -16.24 4.61
N ALA A 337 -4.95 -17.54 4.39
CA ALA A 337 -3.65 -18.21 4.38
C ALA A 337 -2.74 -17.61 3.29
N GLY A 338 -1.52 -17.24 3.68
CA GLY A 338 -0.57 -16.56 2.79
C GLY A 338 -0.87 -15.07 2.54
N HIS A 339 -1.84 -14.44 3.22
CA HIS A 339 -1.99 -12.99 3.21
C HIS A 339 -1.14 -12.36 4.31
N TYR A 340 -0.15 -11.56 3.94
CA TYR A 340 0.71 -10.85 4.90
C TYR A 340 1.36 -9.62 4.27
N SER A 341 1.84 -8.73 5.13
CA SER A 341 2.81 -7.68 4.81
C SER A 341 3.72 -7.46 6.02
N SER A 342 4.56 -6.43 5.98
CA SER A 342 5.35 -5.95 7.11
C SER A 342 5.09 -4.47 7.37
N ALA A 343 5.42 -3.98 8.56
CA ALA A 343 5.21 -2.57 8.88
C ALA A 343 6.01 -1.67 7.91
N TYR A 344 7.25 -2.06 7.60
CA TYR A 344 8.11 -1.41 6.62
C TYR A 344 7.51 -1.42 5.21
N ASP A 345 7.11 -2.58 4.70
CA ASP A 345 6.58 -2.69 3.33
C ASP A 345 5.29 -1.87 3.17
N MET A 346 4.43 -1.85 4.20
CA MET A 346 3.21 -1.04 4.19
C MET A 346 3.50 0.46 4.22
N ALA A 347 4.56 0.92 4.91
CA ALA A 347 5.01 2.31 4.86
C ALA A 347 5.55 2.68 3.47
N VAL A 348 6.35 1.81 2.85
CA VAL A 348 6.88 2.00 1.48
C VAL A 348 5.77 2.03 0.44
N LEU A 349 4.78 1.14 0.55
CA LEU A 349 3.61 1.10 -0.33
C LEU A 349 2.76 2.37 -0.21
N ALA A 350 2.53 2.86 1.01
CA ALA A 350 1.83 4.12 1.24
C ALA A 350 2.60 5.32 0.68
N ARG A 351 3.93 5.35 0.88
CA ARG A 351 4.82 6.36 0.30
C ARG A 351 4.74 6.38 -1.23
N TYR A 352 4.76 5.21 -1.87
CA TYR A 352 4.56 5.11 -3.31
C TYR A 352 3.19 5.65 -3.73
N ALA A 353 2.12 5.17 -3.09
CA ALA A 353 0.76 5.53 -3.43
C ALA A 353 0.48 7.04 -3.28
N MET A 354 0.98 7.67 -2.21
CA MET A 354 0.84 9.11 -1.96
C MET A 354 1.57 10.01 -2.97
N ARG A 355 2.38 9.48 -3.90
CA ARG A 355 2.89 10.26 -5.05
C ARG A 355 1.77 10.59 -6.03
N ASN A 356 0.76 9.73 -6.16
CA ASN A 356 -0.43 9.97 -6.98
C ASN A 356 -1.37 10.99 -6.30
N ALA A 357 -1.73 12.07 -7.01
CA ALA A 357 -2.57 13.14 -6.47
C ALA A 357 -3.98 12.65 -6.07
N THR A 358 -4.64 11.90 -6.94
CA THR A 358 -5.95 11.29 -6.66
C THR A 358 -5.90 10.38 -5.44
N PHE A 359 -4.81 9.64 -5.24
CA PHE A 359 -4.65 8.81 -4.04
C PHE A 359 -4.56 9.66 -2.77
N ARG A 360 -3.86 10.80 -2.79
CA ARG A 360 -3.84 11.74 -1.66
C ARG A 360 -5.23 12.30 -1.36
N ASP A 361 -6.00 12.64 -2.38
CA ASP A 361 -7.37 13.13 -2.21
C ASP A 361 -8.26 12.06 -1.55
N LEU A 362 -8.18 10.80 -2.04
CA LEU A 362 -8.88 9.65 -1.46
C LEU A 362 -8.47 9.35 -0.01
N ALA A 363 -7.18 9.49 0.32
CA ALA A 363 -6.62 9.19 1.64
C ALA A 363 -6.94 10.28 2.69
N SER A 364 -6.97 11.55 2.27
CA SER A 364 -7.19 12.73 3.13
C SER A 364 -8.66 13.15 3.25
N ALA A 365 -9.54 12.68 2.36
CA ALA A 365 -10.98 12.96 2.43
C ALA A 365 -11.59 12.46 3.74
N SER A 366 -12.01 13.40 4.61
CA SER A 366 -12.68 13.09 5.89
C SER A 366 -14.14 12.62 5.70
N ARG A 367 -14.79 13.12 4.65
CA ARG A 367 -16.14 12.72 4.20
C ARG A 367 -16.24 12.78 2.68
N TYR A 368 -17.12 11.95 2.12
CA TYR A 368 -17.50 11.99 0.70
C TYR A 368 -18.98 11.65 0.54
N THR A 369 -19.61 12.06 -0.56
CA THR A 369 -20.94 11.58 -0.95
C THR A 369 -21.04 11.49 -2.46
N GLY A 370 -21.16 10.27 -2.99
CA GLY A 370 -21.27 9.99 -4.42
C GLY A 370 -22.24 8.83 -4.68
N ASP A 371 -22.95 8.88 -5.81
CA ASP A 371 -24.01 7.92 -6.19
C ASP A 371 -25.06 7.60 -5.09
N GLY A 372 -25.29 8.56 -4.19
CA GLY A 372 -26.23 8.44 -3.07
C GLY A 372 -25.67 7.72 -1.83
N PHE A 373 -24.36 7.49 -1.75
CA PHE A 373 -23.69 6.88 -0.60
C PHE A 373 -22.93 7.94 0.21
N PRO A 374 -23.44 8.36 1.38
CA PRO A 374 -22.70 9.22 2.30
C PRO A 374 -21.65 8.38 3.07
N MET A 375 -20.41 8.85 3.10
CA MET A 375 -19.28 8.11 3.64
C MET A 375 -18.41 9.00 4.52
N GLN A 376 -17.88 8.43 5.61
CA GLN A 376 -16.98 9.10 6.55
C GLN A 376 -15.72 8.26 6.70
N ASN A 377 -14.57 8.93 6.79
CA ASN A 377 -13.29 8.29 7.01
C ASN A 377 -13.19 7.76 8.44
N LEU A 378 -12.75 6.51 8.60
CA LEU A 378 -12.50 5.92 9.91
C LEU A 378 -11.14 6.35 10.50
N ASN A 379 -10.23 6.93 9.71
CA ASN A 379 -8.96 7.47 10.19
C ASN A 379 -9.16 8.77 10.96
N ARG A 380 -9.25 8.65 12.30
CA ARG A 380 -9.45 9.79 13.20
C ARG A 380 -8.26 10.75 13.29
N LEU A 381 -7.06 10.37 12.83
CA LEU A 381 -5.91 11.28 12.86
C LEU A 381 -6.13 12.53 11.99
N LEU A 382 -6.90 12.42 10.91
CA LEU A 382 -7.25 13.55 10.02
C LEU A 382 -7.95 14.71 10.77
N ASP A 383 -8.70 14.41 11.83
CA ASP A 383 -9.38 15.40 12.67
C ASP A 383 -8.58 15.76 13.95
N LEU A 384 -7.62 14.91 14.36
CA LEU A 384 -7.02 14.94 15.71
C LEU A 384 -5.54 15.32 15.73
N TYR A 385 -4.78 15.09 14.67
CA TYR A 385 -3.33 15.31 14.64
C TYR A 385 -2.95 16.38 13.61
N PRO A 386 -2.32 17.51 14.00
CA PRO A 386 -1.95 18.58 13.09
C PRO A 386 -1.02 18.10 11.95
N GLY A 387 -1.45 18.34 10.71
CA GLY A 387 -0.72 17.94 9.51
C GLY A 387 -1.00 16.51 9.05
N ALA A 388 -1.82 15.72 9.75
CA ALA A 388 -2.24 14.40 9.28
C ALA A 388 -3.08 14.50 8.01
N ASP A 389 -2.73 13.69 7.01
CA ASP A 389 -3.30 13.73 5.66
C ASP A 389 -3.43 12.33 5.02
N GLY A 390 -3.35 11.27 5.84
CA GLY A 390 -3.60 9.91 5.41
C GLY A 390 -3.24 8.86 6.47
N VAL A 391 -3.21 7.57 6.13
CA VAL A 391 -3.57 6.99 4.83
C VAL A 391 -4.71 5.99 4.98
N LYS A 392 -4.54 4.93 5.79
CA LYS A 392 -5.57 3.89 5.95
C LYS A 392 -5.41 3.14 7.27
N ILE A 393 -6.54 2.89 7.96
CA ILE A 393 -6.64 1.95 9.09
C ILE A 393 -7.10 0.55 8.64
N GLY A 394 -6.84 -0.46 9.47
CA GLY A 394 -7.42 -1.78 9.39
C GLY A 394 -7.65 -2.44 10.75
N PHE A 395 -8.52 -3.45 10.74
CA PHE A 395 -8.74 -4.35 11.86
C PHE A 395 -9.22 -5.71 11.32
N THR A 396 -8.65 -6.79 11.86
CA THR A 396 -9.22 -8.15 11.86
C THR A 396 -8.82 -8.83 13.17
N ASP A 397 -9.44 -9.96 13.52
CA ASP A 397 -9.09 -10.68 14.75
C ASP A 397 -7.63 -11.18 14.71
N ALA A 398 -7.10 -11.56 13.54
CA ALA A 398 -5.71 -12.00 13.40
C ALA A 398 -4.69 -10.85 13.32
N ALA A 399 -5.03 -9.72 12.68
CA ALA A 399 -4.15 -8.56 12.56
C ALA A 399 -4.13 -7.64 13.79
N GLN A 400 -5.20 -7.72 14.61
CA GLN A 400 -5.59 -6.67 15.55
C GLN A 400 -5.67 -5.31 14.81
N LYS A 401 -5.44 -4.17 15.48
CA LYS A 401 -5.52 -2.86 14.82
C LYS A 401 -4.25 -2.58 14.03
N THR A 402 -4.42 -2.13 12.79
CA THR A 402 -3.33 -1.71 11.89
C THR A 402 -3.60 -0.29 11.39
N ILE A 403 -2.55 0.46 11.08
CA ILE A 403 -2.65 1.75 10.40
C ILE A 403 -1.39 2.00 9.57
N VAL A 404 -1.54 2.62 8.42
CA VAL A 404 -0.49 3.47 7.85
C VAL A 404 -1.00 4.90 7.89
N ALA A 405 -0.36 5.72 8.72
CA ALA A 405 -0.64 7.14 8.87
C ALA A 405 0.39 7.94 8.08
N SER A 406 -0.01 9.13 7.62
CA SER A 406 0.94 10.13 7.10
C SER A 406 0.62 11.49 7.73
N ALA A 407 1.68 12.25 7.99
CA ALA A 407 1.58 13.63 8.43
C ALA A 407 2.66 14.48 7.76
N THR A 408 2.30 15.72 7.43
CA THR A 408 3.19 16.71 6.80
C THR A 408 3.42 17.90 7.75
N ARG A 409 4.67 18.27 7.98
CA ARG A 409 5.09 19.44 8.77
C ARG A 409 6.21 20.18 8.03
N ASP A 410 6.09 21.50 7.90
CA ASP A 410 7.08 22.39 7.26
C ASP A 410 7.54 21.96 5.84
N GLY A 411 6.65 21.29 5.09
CA GLY A 411 6.92 20.76 3.74
C GLY A 411 7.48 19.34 3.71
N HIS A 412 7.79 18.75 4.87
CA HIS A 412 8.32 17.40 5.01
C HIS A 412 7.22 16.43 5.44
N ARG A 413 7.15 15.27 4.79
CA ARG A 413 6.14 14.23 5.03
C ARG A 413 6.79 13.01 5.66
N VAL A 414 6.14 12.44 6.66
CA VAL A 414 6.53 11.19 7.31
C VAL A 414 5.38 10.18 7.24
N PHE A 415 5.72 8.90 7.15
CA PHE A 415 4.81 7.76 7.25
C PHE A 415 5.07 7.00 8.54
N VAL A 416 4.01 6.69 9.28
CA VAL A 416 4.05 5.81 10.46
C VAL A 416 3.15 4.62 10.19
N SER A 417 3.73 3.43 10.14
CA SER A 417 3.04 2.16 9.93
C SER A 417 3.07 1.36 11.23
N LEU A 418 1.89 1.06 11.76
CA LEU A 418 1.71 0.24 12.98
C LEU A 418 0.92 -1.01 12.64
N MET A 419 1.37 -2.14 13.16
CA MET A 419 0.64 -3.40 13.11
C MET A 419 0.53 -3.99 14.51
N HIS A 420 -0.62 -4.61 14.80
CA HIS A 420 -0.95 -5.15 16.12
C HIS A 420 -0.91 -4.09 17.24
N SER A 421 -1.48 -2.90 17.00
CA SER A 421 -1.63 -1.84 18.02
C SER A 421 -2.92 -1.99 18.82
N GLN A 422 -2.94 -1.46 20.04
CA GLN A 422 -4.13 -1.31 20.89
C GLN A 422 -4.67 0.13 20.90
N ASP A 423 -3.85 1.16 20.66
CA ASP A 423 -4.25 2.56 20.50
C ASP A 423 -3.58 3.25 19.30
N LEU A 424 -4.18 3.09 18.11
CA LEU A 424 -3.70 3.71 16.87
C LEU A 424 -3.52 5.24 16.95
N VAL A 425 -4.35 5.94 17.74
CA VAL A 425 -4.29 7.42 17.78
C VAL A 425 -3.21 7.87 18.74
N GLY A 426 -3.13 7.26 19.93
CA GLY A 426 -2.06 7.52 20.89
C GLY A 426 -0.68 7.16 20.33
N ASP A 427 -0.51 5.95 19.82
CA ASP A 427 0.76 5.45 19.28
C ASP A 427 1.27 6.31 18.11
N CYS A 428 0.42 6.60 17.10
CA CYS A 428 0.81 7.46 15.98
C CYS A 428 1.14 8.89 16.42
N THR A 429 0.36 9.47 17.34
CA THR A 429 0.62 10.84 17.84
C THR A 429 1.98 10.92 18.51
N ALA A 430 2.28 9.99 19.42
CA ALA A 430 3.55 9.94 20.13
C ALA A 430 4.74 9.75 19.18
N LEU A 431 4.62 8.84 18.20
CA LEU A 431 5.68 8.59 17.21
C LEU A 431 5.90 9.78 16.27
N PHE A 432 4.85 10.43 15.76
CA PHE A 432 5.01 11.63 14.94
C PHE A 432 5.67 12.76 15.74
N ASP A 433 5.20 13.06 16.96
CA ASP A 433 5.79 14.12 17.78
C ASP A 433 7.25 13.82 18.14
N TRP A 434 7.59 12.56 18.41
CA TRP A 434 8.98 12.12 18.59
C TRP A 434 9.83 12.35 17.33
N VAL A 435 9.31 12.03 16.14
CA VAL A 435 10.01 12.27 14.86
C VAL A 435 10.33 13.74 14.69
N TRP A 436 9.33 14.63 14.84
CA TRP A 436 9.51 16.08 14.66
C TRP A 436 10.38 16.73 15.75
N GLN A 437 10.57 16.07 16.90
CA GLN A 437 11.51 16.49 17.94
C GLN A 437 12.95 15.98 17.69
N THR A 438 13.08 14.83 17.03
CA THR A 438 14.34 14.05 16.97
C THR A 438 15.10 14.25 15.66
N PHE A 439 14.39 14.59 14.58
CA PHE A 439 14.95 14.73 13.24
C PHE A 439 14.81 16.17 12.71
N ALA A 440 15.80 16.60 11.92
CA ALA A 440 15.77 17.85 11.16
C ALA A 440 16.04 17.55 9.68
N TRP A 441 15.32 18.24 8.79
CA TRP A 441 15.46 18.14 7.34
C TRP A 441 16.32 19.28 6.77
#